data_AF-A0A074JSA9-F1
#
_entry.id   AF-A0A074JSA9-F1
#
_cell.length_a   1.000
_cell.length_b   1.000
_cell.length_c   1.000
_cell.angle_alpha   90.00
_cell.angle_beta   90.00
_cell.angle_gamma   90.00
#
_symmetry.space_group_name_H-M   'P 1'
#
loop_
_entity.id
_entity.type
_entity.pdbx_description
1 polymer ?
#
loop_
_entity_poly.entity_id
_entity_poly.type
_entity_poly.pdbx_seq_one_letter_code
_entity_poly.pdbx_strand_id
1 'polypeptide(L)'
;MRKLLLTGAAIAALAVPANAADLALILGNANYDRMGDVKGVDASPKSQSGLKQAGFEILDMSDADAGELRTRFRDFVAEAQGADTVVVALSGRFVHSNSETWFLPVDARDGTLPEAVSEALPLSAVMTVLAAHPGKAVLVLGAQEADDATSGLTMPGIGTLNIPQGVSVLRGEPKQVAALMTGDMARPDAPLAQAAKDAGLTTSGYITPDLALVTAPSATAPPAPIKTPQTDPASPYWDLAKSEDTIDAYQLYLQRYPDGANASDAKARIAALKAAPEQQAKATEDGLNLSRDQRREIQQNLTVLEYDPKGVDGIFGAGSRSAISRWQRANTFDDTGYLTRDQLTKLSAQGEKRAAELDAEAKARQAEIDRQDRAYWEQTGQAGDEPGLRVYLKKYPDGLFADLAQERLDAIEAARRADAQSADRGDWDAARKTDTVEAYRNYLSSRDKPAFQAEAEARIAELQQRNQDSAQDAQAKATEDALGLPNVARRLVEQRLSQMGLKPGKVDGTFTPETRRAIRRYQTAGGIPATGYLTQATVAQLLAGAIGLQ
;
A
#
# COMPACT_ATOMS: atom_id res chain seq x y z
N MET A 1 69.26 -14.25 69.40
CA MET A 1 69.10 -14.10 67.93
C MET A 1 69.29 -15.45 67.26
N ARG A 2 68.27 -15.98 66.57
CA ARG A 2 68.41 -16.88 65.41
C ARG A 2 67.00 -17.17 64.86
N LYS A 3 66.73 -16.63 63.67
CA LYS A 3 65.55 -16.92 62.86
C LYS A 3 65.79 -18.24 62.13
N LEU A 4 64.83 -19.16 62.18
CA LEU A 4 64.74 -20.34 61.30
C LEU A 4 63.69 -20.01 60.24
N LEU A 5 64.06 -20.11 58.96
CA LEU A 5 63.19 -19.97 57.81
C LEU A 5 63.10 -21.31 57.05
N LEU A 6 61.87 -21.58 56.60
CA LEU A 6 61.35 -22.75 55.91
C LEU A 6 62.09 -23.12 54.61
N THR A 7 62.10 -24.42 54.30
CA THR A 7 62.27 -24.96 52.95
C THR A 7 61.09 -25.87 52.63
N GLY A 8 60.22 -25.42 51.71
CA GLY A 8 59.20 -26.23 51.05
C GLY A 8 59.57 -26.38 49.57
N ALA A 9 59.78 -27.61 49.12
CA ALA A 9 60.09 -27.93 47.73
C ALA A 9 58.78 -28.07 46.93
N ALA A 10 58.64 -27.27 45.87
CA ALA A 10 57.57 -27.37 44.88
C ALA A 10 58.07 -28.13 43.65
N ILE A 11 57.42 -29.25 43.32
CA ILE A 11 57.60 -30.01 42.08
C ILE A 11 56.83 -29.26 40.99
N ALA A 12 57.55 -28.68 40.03
CA ALA A 12 56.96 -28.09 38.83
C ALA A 12 56.72 -29.19 37.78
N ALA A 13 55.46 -29.48 37.49
CA ALA A 13 55.08 -30.24 36.31
C ALA A 13 55.33 -29.37 35.07
N LEU A 14 56.28 -29.77 34.24
CA LEU A 14 56.48 -29.22 32.90
C LEU A 14 55.28 -29.62 32.03
N ALA A 15 54.35 -28.69 31.82
CA ALA A 15 53.39 -28.80 30.73
C ALA A 15 54.16 -28.64 29.41
N VAL A 16 54.31 -29.72 28.66
CA VAL A 16 54.78 -29.65 27.28
C VAL A 16 53.67 -28.96 26.48
N PRO A 17 53.93 -27.84 25.80
CA PRO A 17 52.94 -27.26 24.90
C PRO A 17 52.67 -28.28 23.79
N ALA A 18 51.41 -28.69 23.63
CA ALA A 18 50.98 -29.45 22.47
C ALA A 18 51.14 -28.52 21.25
N ASN A 19 52.14 -28.78 20.41
CA ASN A 19 52.20 -28.16 19.09
C ASN A 19 50.97 -28.64 18.31
N ALA A 20 50.24 -27.74 17.68
CA ALA A 20 49.19 -28.11 16.73
C ALA A 20 49.84 -28.92 15.60
N ALA A 21 49.27 -30.08 15.29
CA ALA A 21 49.79 -30.97 14.26
C ALA A 21 49.27 -30.53 12.89
N ASP A 22 50.12 -30.58 11.86
CA ASP A 22 49.65 -30.42 10.49
C ASP A 22 48.88 -31.68 10.05
N LEU A 23 47.81 -31.55 9.26
CA LEU A 23 46.90 -32.65 8.92
C LEU A 23 46.76 -32.81 7.41
N ALA A 24 46.79 -34.05 6.92
CA ALA A 24 46.59 -34.39 5.53
C ALA A 24 45.52 -35.48 5.34
N LEU A 25 44.50 -35.21 4.53
CA LEU A 25 43.52 -36.20 4.05
C LEU A 25 43.87 -36.62 2.62
N ILE A 26 44.16 -37.90 2.38
CA ILE A 26 44.56 -38.40 1.07
C ILE A 26 43.59 -39.51 0.64
N LEU A 27 42.77 -39.25 -0.37
CA LEU A 27 41.77 -40.17 -0.88
C LEU A 27 42.03 -40.49 -2.35
N GLY A 28 42.25 -41.77 -2.64
CA GLY A 28 42.50 -42.25 -4.01
C GLY A 28 41.52 -43.35 -4.41
N ASN A 29 40.60 -43.06 -5.33
CA ASN A 29 39.68 -44.05 -5.88
C ASN A 29 40.05 -44.38 -7.32
N ALA A 30 40.50 -45.61 -7.54
CA ALA A 30 40.98 -46.13 -8.82
C ALA A 30 40.05 -47.20 -9.39
N ASN A 31 39.59 -48.15 -8.56
CA ASN A 31 38.93 -49.37 -9.00
C ASN A 31 37.40 -49.27 -8.80
N TYR A 32 36.70 -48.69 -9.78
CA TYR A 32 35.25 -48.48 -9.70
C TYR A 32 34.47 -49.72 -10.17
N ASP A 33 33.52 -50.19 -9.36
CA ASP A 33 32.75 -51.42 -9.60
C ASP A 33 32.03 -51.44 -10.96
N ARG A 34 31.56 -50.28 -11.42
CA ARG A 34 30.70 -50.15 -12.61
C ARG A 34 31.11 -49.07 -13.60
N MET A 35 32.07 -48.21 -13.25
CA MET A 35 32.47 -47.06 -14.06
C MET A 35 33.84 -47.23 -14.73
N GLY A 36 34.53 -48.34 -14.47
CA GLY A 36 35.85 -48.64 -15.03
C GLY A 36 36.99 -47.84 -14.37
N ASP A 37 38.17 -48.44 -14.39
CA ASP A 37 39.29 -48.00 -13.55
C ASP A 37 39.94 -46.69 -14.01
N VAL A 38 40.36 -45.88 -13.03
CA VAL A 38 41.11 -44.63 -13.22
C VAL A 38 42.60 -44.92 -13.14
N LYS A 39 43.34 -44.59 -14.21
CA LYS A 39 44.78 -44.88 -14.27
C LYS A 39 45.61 -43.82 -13.55
N GLY A 40 46.55 -44.26 -12.72
CA GLY A 40 47.58 -43.38 -12.14
C GLY A 40 47.18 -42.67 -10.86
N VAL A 41 46.06 -43.06 -10.25
CA VAL A 41 45.76 -42.75 -8.86
C VAL A 41 46.77 -43.48 -7.96
N ASP A 42 47.43 -42.77 -7.05
CA ASP A 42 48.41 -43.34 -6.12
C ASP A 42 48.25 -42.73 -4.71
N ALA A 43 47.55 -43.46 -3.84
CA ALA A 43 47.45 -43.17 -2.41
C ALA A 43 48.38 -44.07 -1.57
N SER A 44 49.42 -44.65 -2.16
CA SER A 44 50.32 -45.57 -1.46
C SER A 44 51.18 -44.87 -0.39
N PRO A 45 51.75 -45.61 0.58
CA PRO A 45 52.66 -45.04 1.57
C PRO A 45 53.87 -44.28 0.98
N LYS A 46 54.20 -44.54 -0.29
CA LYS A 46 55.28 -43.84 -1.01
C LYS A 46 54.89 -42.40 -1.32
N SER A 47 53.67 -42.15 -1.81
CA SER A 47 53.18 -40.79 -2.09
C SER A 47 52.89 -39.98 -0.83
N GLN A 48 52.77 -40.64 0.31
CA GLN A 48 52.57 -40.03 1.63
C GLN A 48 53.89 -39.68 2.35
N SER A 49 55.01 -40.28 1.92
CA SER A 49 56.26 -40.27 2.69
C SER A 49 56.84 -38.87 2.93
N GLY A 50 56.72 -37.95 1.96
CA GLY A 50 57.18 -36.56 2.10
C GLY A 50 56.42 -35.80 3.19
N LEU A 51 55.09 -35.86 3.18
CA LEU A 51 54.23 -35.21 4.17
C LEU A 51 54.45 -35.79 5.57
N LYS A 52 54.60 -37.11 5.67
CA LYS A 52 54.87 -37.79 6.95
C LYS A 52 56.23 -37.38 7.54
N GLN A 53 57.25 -37.20 6.69
CA GLN A 53 58.57 -36.70 7.13
C GLN A 53 58.53 -35.23 7.53
N ALA A 54 57.61 -34.45 6.94
CA ALA A 54 57.36 -33.05 7.30
C ALA A 54 56.54 -32.89 8.58
N GLY A 55 56.01 -33.96 9.16
CA GLY A 55 55.28 -33.93 10.43
C GLY A 55 53.76 -33.91 10.30
N PHE A 56 53.21 -34.12 9.10
CA PHE A 56 51.76 -34.24 8.91
C PHE A 56 51.23 -35.55 9.51
N GLU A 57 50.12 -35.45 10.24
CA GLU A 57 49.23 -36.57 10.51
C GLU A 57 48.44 -36.90 9.23
N ILE A 58 48.41 -38.17 8.84
CA ILE A 58 47.86 -38.59 7.55
C ILE A 58 46.63 -39.47 7.79
N LEU A 59 45.50 -39.02 7.26
CA LEU A 59 44.27 -39.78 7.11
C LEU A 59 44.17 -40.22 5.65
N ASP A 60 44.46 -41.48 5.36
CA ASP A 60 44.42 -41.99 3.99
C ASP A 60 43.33 -43.05 3.78
N MET A 61 42.82 -43.10 2.54
CA MET A 61 42.02 -44.23 2.05
C MET A 61 42.27 -44.46 0.57
N SER A 62 42.15 -45.73 0.17
CA SER A 62 42.21 -46.18 -1.21
C SER A 62 40.95 -46.98 -1.54
N ASP A 63 40.37 -46.73 -2.71
CA ASP A 63 39.19 -47.43 -3.24
C ASP A 63 38.02 -47.49 -2.24
N ALA A 64 37.66 -46.34 -1.66
CA ALA A 64 36.67 -46.25 -0.61
C ALA A 64 35.23 -46.22 -1.14
N ASP A 65 34.35 -46.96 -0.48
CA ASP A 65 32.90 -46.91 -0.71
C ASP A 65 32.23 -45.67 -0.07
N ALA A 66 30.95 -45.46 -0.35
CA ALA A 66 30.20 -44.30 0.16
C ALA A 66 30.13 -44.23 1.70
N GLY A 67 30.14 -45.36 2.40
CA GLY A 67 30.11 -45.41 3.87
C GLY A 67 31.46 -45.06 4.50
N GLU A 68 32.52 -45.60 3.92
CA GLU A 68 33.90 -45.34 4.33
C GLU A 68 34.28 -43.88 4.08
N LEU A 69 33.92 -43.33 2.91
CA LEU A 69 34.15 -41.93 2.53
C LEU A 69 33.54 -40.95 3.54
N ARG A 70 32.25 -41.15 3.89
CA ARG A 70 31.56 -40.31 4.87
C ARG A 70 32.17 -40.42 6.26
N THR A 71 32.54 -41.64 6.67
CA THR A 71 33.17 -41.89 7.98
C THR A 71 34.51 -41.17 8.08
N ARG A 72 35.38 -41.35 7.09
CA ARG A 72 36.70 -40.73 7.07
C ARG A 72 36.64 -39.22 6.98
N PHE A 73 35.72 -38.67 6.18
CA PHE A 73 35.56 -37.23 6.09
C PHE A 73 35.08 -36.63 7.41
N ARG A 74 34.19 -37.30 8.15
CA ARG A 74 33.79 -36.87 9.50
C ARG A 74 34.98 -36.84 10.46
N ASP A 75 35.82 -37.86 10.44
CA ASP A 75 37.00 -37.94 11.31
C ASP A 75 37.99 -36.81 10.94
N PHE A 76 38.20 -36.57 9.65
CA PHE A 76 38.98 -35.42 9.16
C PHE A 76 38.44 -34.07 9.63
N VAL A 77 37.12 -33.84 9.55
CA VAL A 77 36.50 -32.58 10.03
C VAL A 77 36.77 -32.34 11.51
N ALA A 78 36.79 -33.40 12.32
CA ALA A 78 37.04 -33.30 13.76
C ALA A 78 38.51 -32.97 14.06
N GLU A 79 39.44 -33.64 13.39
CA GLU A 79 40.88 -33.44 13.59
C GLU A 79 41.37 -32.13 12.99
N ALA A 80 40.78 -31.68 11.87
CA ALA A 80 41.17 -30.44 11.20
C ALA A 80 40.99 -29.20 12.08
N GLN A 81 40.06 -29.19 13.05
CA GLN A 81 39.83 -28.01 13.91
C GLN A 81 41.05 -27.62 14.77
N GLY A 82 41.95 -28.57 15.05
CA GLY A 82 43.15 -28.35 15.84
C GLY A 82 44.43 -28.27 15.02
N ALA A 83 44.34 -28.33 13.69
CA ALA A 83 45.49 -28.39 12.81
C ALA A 83 45.99 -27.00 12.40
N ASP A 84 47.30 -26.85 12.24
CA ASP A 84 47.88 -25.59 11.77
C ASP A 84 47.80 -25.48 10.24
N THR A 85 48.27 -26.51 9.53
CA THR A 85 48.23 -26.63 8.08
C THR A 85 47.37 -27.82 7.67
N VAL A 86 46.49 -27.63 6.69
CA VAL A 86 45.56 -28.68 6.25
C VAL A 86 45.74 -28.95 4.75
N VAL A 87 46.02 -30.20 4.40
CA VAL A 87 46.14 -30.67 3.02
C VAL A 87 45.04 -31.68 2.73
N VAL A 88 44.35 -31.54 1.61
CA VAL A 88 43.41 -32.55 1.12
C VAL A 88 43.80 -32.92 -0.29
N ALA A 89 44.07 -34.20 -0.55
CA ALA A 89 44.35 -34.73 -1.88
C ALA A 89 43.25 -35.72 -2.27
N LEU A 90 42.48 -35.40 -3.31
CA LEU A 90 41.41 -36.25 -3.84
C LEU A 90 41.77 -36.65 -5.27
N SER A 91 41.91 -37.94 -5.54
CA SER A 91 42.23 -38.44 -6.88
C SER A 91 41.29 -39.56 -7.29
N GLY A 92 40.60 -39.41 -8.42
CA GLY A 92 39.58 -40.35 -8.90
C GLY A 92 38.56 -39.69 -9.82
N ARG A 93 37.31 -40.18 -9.80
CA ARG A 93 36.21 -39.63 -10.61
C ARG A 93 35.46 -38.52 -9.87
N PHE A 94 35.10 -37.50 -10.65
CA PHE A 94 34.29 -36.38 -10.20
C PHE A 94 33.08 -36.22 -11.12
N VAL A 95 32.00 -35.72 -10.56
CA VAL A 95 30.85 -35.20 -11.30
C VAL A 95 30.50 -33.83 -10.76
N HIS A 96 29.93 -32.99 -11.60
CA HIS A 96 29.51 -31.66 -11.20
C HIS A 96 28.17 -31.28 -11.80
N SER A 97 27.54 -30.30 -11.16
CA SER A 97 26.34 -29.59 -11.63
C SER A 97 26.67 -28.11 -11.76
N ASN A 98 25.67 -27.28 -12.07
CA ASN A 98 25.85 -25.84 -12.13
C ASN A 98 26.25 -25.19 -10.79
N SER A 99 26.06 -25.88 -9.66
CA SER A 99 26.27 -25.29 -8.32
C SER A 99 27.23 -26.06 -7.41
N GLU A 100 27.60 -27.31 -7.75
CA GLU A 100 28.33 -28.19 -6.84
C GLU A 100 29.15 -29.23 -7.59
N THR A 101 30.25 -29.69 -6.98
CA THR A 101 31.12 -30.77 -7.47
C THR A 101 31.21 -31.88 -6.42
N TRP A 102 31.15 -33.12 -6.85
CA TRP A 102 31.22 -34.29 -5.97
C TRP A 102 32.37 -35.22 -6.36
N PHE A 103 33.06 -35.76 -5.36
CA PHE A 103 34.03 -36.84 -5.50
C PHE A 103 33.35 -38.20 -5.30
N LEU A 104 33.41 -39.07 -6.32
CA LEU A 104 32.64 -40.30 -6.38
C LEU A 104 33.30 -41.47 -5.62
N PRO A 105 32.53 -42.24 -4.82
CA PRO A 105 33.00 -43.49 -4.21
C PRO A 105 33.10 -44.63 -5.23
N VAL A 106 33.83 -45.71 -4.92
CA VAL A 106 34.07 -46.80 -5.89
C VAL A 106 32.83 -47.62 -6.23
N ASP A 107 31.82 -47.65 -5.35
CA ASP A 107 30.54 -48.33 -5.51
C ASP A 107 29.51 -47.49 -6.31
N ALA A 108 29.88 -46.28 -6.75
CA ALA A 108 29.05 -45.44 -7.59
C ALA A 108 28.67 -46.13 -8.91
N ARG A 109 27.41 -45.97 -9.31
CA ARG A 109 26.85 -46.67 -10.48
C ARG A 109 26.97 -45.85 -11.74
N ASP A 110 26.43 -44.63 -11.71
CA ASP A 110 26.30 -43.78 -12.90
C ASP A 110 26.58 -42.30 -12.64
N GLY A 111 26.76 -41.90 -11.37
CA GLY A 111 27.12 -40.54 -11.00
C GLY A 111 25.99 -39.53 -11.23
N THR A 112 24.75 -40.00 -11.26
CA THR A 112 23.55 -39.16 -11.39
C THR A 112 23.36 -38.25 -10.16
N LEU A 113 22.62 -37.15 -10.32
CA LEU A 113 22.42 -36.17 -9.25
C LEU A 113 21.88 -36.79 -7.93
N PRO A 114 20.87 -37.69 -7.92
CA PRO A 114 20.41 -38.30 -6.68
C PRO A 114 21.51 -39.09 -5.97
N GLU A 115 22.28 -39.89 -6.71
CA GLU A 115 23.39 -40.69 -6.19
C GLU A 115 24.53 -39.78 -5.68
N ALA A 116 24.90 -38.75 -6.44
CA ALA A 116 25.92 -37.79 -6.04
C ALA A 116 25.55 -37.03 -4.75
N VAL A 117 24.29 -36.60 -4.61
CA VAL A 117 23.81 -35.90 -3.42
C VAL A 117 23.72 -36.83 -2.21
N SER A 118 23.32 -38.09 -2.39
CA SER A 118 23.18 -39.01 -1.27
C SER A 118 24.51 -39.63 -0.85
N GLU A 119 25.35 -40.07 -1.79
CA GLU A 119 26.45 -41.03 -1.56
C GLU A 119 27.86 -40.47 -1.80
N ALA A 120 28.02 -39.42 -2.60
CA ALA A 120 29.33 -38.85 -2.90
C ALA A 120 29.77 -37.75 -1.91
N LEU A 121 31.06 -37.40 -1.91
CA LEU A 121 31.60 -36.33 -1.07
C LEU A 121 31.48 -34.98 -1.78
N PRO A 122 30.64 -34.04 -1.30
CA PRO A 122 30.55 -32.70 -1.89
C PRO A 122 31.84 -31.91 -1.61
N LEU A 123 32.40 -31.32 -2.65
CA LEU A 123 33.64 -30.57 -2.56
C LEU A 123 33.46 -29.26 -1.81
N SER A 124 32.27 -28.66 -1.83
CA SER A 124 31.94 -27.50 -0.98
C SER A 124 32.14 -27.77 0.51
N ALA A 125 31.87 -28.99 0.98
CA ALA A 125 32.09 -29.36 2.38
C ALA A 125 33.60 -29.42 2.71
N VAL A 126 34.40 -30.02 1.82
CA VAL A 126 35.87 -30.04 1.96
C VAL A 126 36.42 -28.62 1.94
N MET A 127 35.96 -27.79 0.99
CA MET A 127 36.34 -26.38 0.88
C MET A 127 35.96 -25.58 2.13
N THR A 128 34.82 -25.88 2.75
CA THR A 128 34.38 -25.24 4.01
C THR A 128 35.37 -25.53 5.15
N VAL A 129 35.87 -26.77 5.26
CA VAL A 129 36.88 -27.13 6.26
C VAL A 129 38.22 -26.44 5.96
N LEU A 130 38.62 -26.43 4.70
CA LEU A 130 39.86 -25.76 4.26
C LEU A 130 39.81 -24.24 4.47
N ALA A 131 38.66 -23.62 4.27
CA ALA A 131 38.46 -22.18 4.48
C ALA A 131 38.67 -21.74 5.93
N ALA A 132 38.56 -22.66 6.90
CA ALA A 132 38.88 -22.38 8.30
C ALA A 132 40.39 -22.21 8.56
N HIS A 133 41.24 -22.54 7.58
CA HIS A 133 42.71 -22.48 7.65
C HIS A 133 43.31 -21.57 6.55
N PRO A 134 42.92 -20.28 6.50
CA PRO A 134 43.29 -19.40 5.40
C PRO A 134 44.81 -19.19 5.32
N GLY A 135 45.36 -19.37 4.12
CA GLY A 135 46.79 -19.26 3.84
C GLY A 135 47.61 -20.50 4.20
N LYS A 136 46.99 -21.52 4.81
CA LYS A 136 47.62 -22.78 5.22
C LYS A 136 46.81 -24.01 4.77
N ALA A 137 45.92 -23.84 3.79
CA ALA A 137 45.03 -24.87 3.29
C ALA A 137 45.32 -25.19 1.83
N VAL A 138 45.60 -26.45 1.52
CA VAL A 138 45.90 -26.90 0.15
C VAL A 138 44.99 -28.05 -0.26
N LEU A 139 44.22 -27.86 -1.32
CA LEU A 139 43.44 -28.90 -1.99
C LEU A 139 44.14 -29.34 -3.28
N VAL A 140 44.36 -30.63 -3.44
CA VAL A 140 44.94 -31.25 -4.64
C VAL A 140 43.90 -32.16 -5.28
N LEU A 141 43.56 -31.93 -6.54
CA LEU A 141 42.52 -32.66 -7.26
C LEU A 141 43.10 -33.37 -8.48
N GLY A 142 43.02 -34.70 -8.47
CA GLY A 142 43.43 -35.59 -9.55
C GLY A 142 42.19 -36.14 -10.26
N ALA A 143 41.68 -35.44 -11.26
CA ALA A 143 40.55 -35.91 -12.04
C ALA A 143 41.02 -36.38 -13.41
N GLN A 144 40.50 -37.53 -13.85
CA GLN A 144 40.60 -37.91 -15.25
C GLN A 144 39.48 -37.23 -16.03
N GLU A 145 39.82 -36.47 -17.07
CA GLU A 145 38.82 -35.95 -18.01
C GLU A 145 38.12 -37.14 -18.69
N ALA A 146 36.81 -37.23 -18.53
CA ALA A 146 35.99 -38.25 -19.19
C ALA A 146 35.37 -37.65 -20.47
N ASP A 147 35.26 -38.45 -21.53
CA ASP A 147 34.54 -38.07 -22.75
C ASP A 147 33.10 -37.65 -22.40
N ASP A 148 32.59 -36.63 -23.12
CA ASP A 148 31.34 -35.84 -22.95
C ASP A 148 30.03 -36.67 -22.83
N ALA A 149 29.96 -37.63 -21.90
CA ALA A 149 28.75 -38.38 -21.59
C ALA A 149 28.03 -37.68 -20.43
N THR A 150 27.01 -36.88 -20.77
CA THR A 150 26.11 -36.27 -19.78
C THR A 150 25.22 -37.34 -19.14
N SER A 151 25.41 -37.63 -17.85
CA SER A 151 24.52 -38.49 -17.05
C SER A 151 23.38 -37.66 -16.44
N GLY A 152 22.47 -37.17 -17.28
CA GLY A 152 21.29 -36.42 -16.81
C GLY A 152 21.62 -34.98 -16.40
N LEU A 153 21.45 -34.64 -15.11
CA LEU A 153 21.68 -33.28 -14.56
C LEU A 153 23.11 -33.06 -14.05
N THR A 154 23.94 -34.09 -14.07
CA THR A 154 25.36 -34.03 -13.73
C THR A 154 26.22 -34.26 -14.98
N MET A 155 27.37 -33.61 -15.01
CA MET A 155 28.37 -33.72 -16.07
C MET A 155 29.65 -34.28 -15.44
N PRO A 156 30.39 -35.18 -16.12
CA PRO A 156 31.67 -35.69 -15.63
C PRO A 156 32.70 -34.57 -15.44
N GLY A 157 33.60 -34.76 -14.47
CA GLY A 157 34.69 -33.84 -14.16
C GLY A 157 34.41 -32.90 -12.99
N ILE A 158 35.40 -32.04 -12.72
CA ILE A 158 35.40 -31.08 -11.62
C ILE A 158 34.64 -29.79 -12.02
N GLY A 159 34.75 -29.40 -13.29
CA GLY A 159 34.35 -28.10 -13.82
C GLY A 159 34.72 -26.90 -12.94
N THR A 160 33.77 -25.96 -12.77
CA THR A 160 34.02 -24.70 -12.07
C THR A 160 33.88 -24.86 -10.56
N LEU A 161 34.95 -24.55 -9.83
CA LEU A 161 34.91 -24.52 -8.37
C LEU A 161 34.85 -23.09 -7.86
N ASN A 162 33.99 -22.86 -6.87
CA ASN A 162 34.07 -21.68 -6.04
C ASN A 162 35.11 -21.92 -4.94
N ILE A 163 36.30 -21.33 -5.08
CA ILE A 163 37.41 -21.53 -4.15
C ILE A 163 37.34 -20.46 -3.05
N PRO A 164 37.18 -20.83 -1.77
CA PRO A 164 37.21 -19.88 -0.67
C PRO A 164 38.57 -19.18 -0.56
N GLN A 165 38.55 -17.98 0.00
CA GLN A 165 39.75 -17.17 0.14
C GLN A 165 40.72 -17.80 1.15
N GLY A 166 42.02 -17.72 0.83
CA GLY A 166 43.06 -18.40 1.60
C GLY A 166 43.22 -19.90 1.29
N VAL A 167 42.39 -20.50 0.44
CA VAL A 167 42.55 -21.91 0.01
C VAL A 167 43.32 -22.00 -1.31
N SER A 168 44.39 -22.78 -1.32
CA SER A 168 45.18 -23.11 -2.50
C SER A 168 44.62 -24.35 -3.18
N VAL A 169 44.33 -24.31 -4.49
CA VAL A 169 43.81 -25.47 -5.23
C VAL A 169 44.75 -25.82 -6.38
N LEU A 170 45.18 -27.08 -6.41
CA LEU A 170 46.03 -27.67 -7.44
C LEU A 170 45.21 -28.71 -8.20
N ARG A 171 45.12 -28.62 -9.53
CA ARG A 171 44.32 -29.56 -10.34
C ARG A 171 45.09 -30.12 -11.53
N GLY A 172 44.89 -31.39 -11.81
CA GLY A 172 45.32 -32.03 -13.05
C GLY A 172 44.97 -33.50 -13.08
N GLU A 173 45.68 -34.24 -13.90
CA GLU A 173 45.48 -35.69 -14.07
C GLU A 173 46.00 -36.46 -12.84
N PRO A 174 45.42 -37.63 -12.50
CA PRO A 174 45.83 -38.44 -11.36
C PRO A 174 47.35 -38.71 -11.28
N LYS A 175 47.99 -38.96 -12.44
CA LYS A 175 49.45 -39.17 -12.52
C LYS A 175 50.26 -37.94 -12.14
N GLN A 176 49.77 -36.74 -12.48
CA GLN A 176 50.43 -35.47 -12.16
C GLN A 176 50.31 -35.18 -10.65
N VAL A 177 49.14 -35.48 -10.08
CA VAL A 177 48.93 -35.40 -8.63
C VAL A 177 49.85 -36.36 -7.89
N ALA A 178 49.94 -37.63 -8.34
CA ALA A 178 50.87 -38.60 -7.77
C ALA A 178 52.34 -38.11 -7.84
N ALA A 179 52.74 -37.48 -8.94
CA ALA A 179 54.08 -36.89 -9.10
C ALA A 179 54.34 -35.72 -8.14
N LEU A 180 53.34 -34.85 -7.91
CA LEU A 180 53.45 -33.78 -6.92
C LEU A 180 53.58 -34.33 -5.50
N MET A 181 52.72 -35.29 -5.12
CA MET A 181 52.68 -35.88 -3.78
C MET A 181 53.97 -36.64 -3.44
N THR A 182 54.60 -37.26 -4.44
CA THR A 182 55.92 -37.92 -4.30
C THR A 182 57.11 -36.97 -4.42
N GLY A 183 56.89 -35.74 -4.88
CA GLY A 183 57.93 -34.76 -5.21
C GLY A 183 58.18 -33.73 -4.11
N ASP A 184 58.58 -32.53 -4.52
CA ASP A 184 59.05 -31.46 -3.63
C ASP A 184 57.91 -30.72 -2.87
N MET A 185 56.66 -31.18 -2.93
CA MET A 185 55.51 -30.51 -2.28
C MET A 185 55.70 -30.31 -0.77
N ALA A 186 56.32 -31.29 -0.11
CA ALA A 186 56.57 -31.27 1.34
C ALA A 186 58.01 -30.82 1.69
N ARG A 187 58.79 -30.31 0.72
CA ARG A 187 60.15 -29.86 0.98
C ARG A 187 60.11 -28.51 1.71
N PRO A 188 60.87 -28.34 2.81
CA PRO A 188 60.93 -27.07 3.53
C PRO A 188 61.30 -25.90 2.61
N ASP A 189 60.55 -24.81 2.75
CA ASP A 189 60.69 -23.54 2.02
C ASP A 189 60.60 -23.65 0.48
N ALA A 190 60.13 -24.79 -0.05
CA ALA A 190 59.94 -24.99 -1.47
C ALA A 190 58.65 -24.29 -1.95
N PRO A 191 58.70 -23.44 -2.98
CA PRO A 191 57.51 -22.79 -3.52
C PRO A 191 56.54 -23.81 -4.11
N LEU A 192 55.35 -23.92 -3.51
CA LEU A 192 54.28 -24.83 -3.91
C LEU A 192 53.81 -24.54 -5.34
N ALA A 193 53.75 -23.27 -5.73
CA ALA A 193 53.39 -22.86 -7.08
C ALA A 193 54.36 -23.43 -8.14
N GLN A 194 55.66 -23.48 -7.81
CA GLN A 194 56.69 -24.02 -8.69
C GLN A 194 56.63 -25.55 -8.72
N ALA A 195 56.48 -26.20 -7.57
CA ALA A 195 56.32 -27.66 -7.50
C ALA A 195 55.09 -28.14 -8.29
N ALA A 196 53.96 -27.43 -8.19
CA ALA A 196 52.77 -27.72 -8.97
C ALA A 196 53.01 -27.58 -10.48
N LYS A 197 53.69 -26.51 -10.89
CA LYS A 197 54.05 -26.28 -12.30
C LYS A 197 54.97 -27.36 -12.85
N ASP A 198 55.97 -27.79 -12.07
CA ASP A 198 56.91 -28.84 -12.47
C ASP A 198 56.23 -30.21 -12.61
N ALA A 199 55.19 -30.46 -11.81
CA ALA A 199 54.32 -31.64 -11.94
C ALA A 199 53.28 -31.51 -13.08
N GLY A 200 53.19 -30.34 -13.74
CA GLY A 200 52.22 -30.07 -14.81
C GLY A 200 50.80 -29.80 -14.33
N LEU A 201 50.63 -29.42 -13.06
CA LEU A 201 49.34 -29.10 -12.46
C LEU A 201 48.97 -27.62 -12.70
N THR A 202 47.65 -27.38 -12.78
CA THR A 202 47.07 -26.04 -12.78
C THR A 202 46.86 -25.56 -11.35
N THR A 203 47.14 -24.29 -11.09
CA THR A 203 47.02 -23.66 -9.76
C THR A 203 45.87 -22.65 -9.76
N SER A 204 45.14 -22.55 -8.66
CA SER A 204 44.02 -21.61 -8.49
C SER A 204 43.83 -21.27 -7.01
N GLY A 205 43.12 -20.17 -6.71
CA GLY A 205 42.90 -19.71 -5.33
C GLY A 205 44.09 -18.96 -4.75
N TYR A 206 44.36 -19.14 -3.45
CA TYR A 206 45.46 -18.50 -2.74
C TYR A 206 46.80 -19.15 -3.09
N ILE A 207 47.42 -18.76 -4.20
CA ILE A 207 48.73 -19.25 -4.63
C ILE A 207 49.66 -18.05 -4.78
N THR A 208 50.59 -17.87 -3.84
CA THR A 208 51.64 -16.84 -3.93
C THR A 208 52.97 -17.46 -4.36
N PRO A 209 53.88 -16.69 -4.98
CA PRO A 209 55.18 -17.21 -5.46
C PRO A 209 56.07 -17.79 -4.37
N ASP A 210 55.84 -17.42 -3.12
CA ASP A 210 56.60 -17.79 -1.92
C ASP A 210 55.85 -18.77 -1.00
N LEU A 211 54.62 -19.15 -1.35
CA LEU A 211 53.83 -20.10 -0.56
C LEU A 211 54.56 -21.44 -0.49
N ALA A 212 55.06 -21.80 0.68
CA ALA A 212 55.63 -23.11 0.98
C ALA A 212 54.72 -23.85 1.96
N LEU A 213 54.48 -25.14 1.71
CA LEU A 213 53.65 -25.97 2.58
C LEU A 213 54.31 -26.23 3.93
N VAL A 214 55.64 -26.36 3.92
CA VAL A 214 56.47 -26.61 5.10
C VAL A 214 57.45 -25.46 5.21
N THR A 215 57.46 -24.76 6.33
CA THR A 215 58.41 -23.68 6.60
C THR A 215 59.46 -24.16 7.59
N ALA A 216 60.74 -23.85 7.36
CA ALA A 216 61.78 -24.20 8.30
C ALA A 216 61.63 -23.37 9.60
N PRO A 217 61.76 -23.96 10.80
CA PRO A 217 61.65 -23.21 12.05
C PRO A 217 62.81 -22.20 12.15
N SER A 218 62.52 -20.94 11.88
CA SER A 218 63.44 -19.84 12.16
C SER A 218 63.50 -19.59 13.66
N ALA A 219 64.71 -19.64 14.22
CA ALA A 219 64.98 -19.27 15.60
C ALA A 219 64.48 -17.85 15.89
N THR A 220 63.77 -17.72 17.01
CA THR A 220 63.25 -16.51 17.65
C THR A 220 64.02 -15.22 17.35
N ALA A 221 63.31 -14.20 16.83
CA ALA A 221 63.70 -12.80 16.89
C ALA A 221 62.59 -11.97 17.61
N PRO A 222 62.91 -11.17 18.65
CA PRO A 222 61.94 -10.30 19.35
C PRO A 222 61.45 -9.11 18.49
N PRO A 223 60.32 -8.48 18.85
CA PRO A 223 59.62 -7.54 17.98
C PRO A 223 60.29 -6.16 17.94
N ALA A 224 60.40 -5.58 16.74
CA ALA A 224 60.77 -4.18 16.54
C ALA A 224 59.54 -3.26 16.55
N PRO A 225 59.69 -1.99 16.95
CA PRO A 225 58.59 -1.15 17.43
C PRO A 225 57.71 -0.61 16.29
N ILE A 226 56.40 -0.60 16.55
CA ILE A 226 55.39 0.06 15.73
C ILE A 226 55.73 1.54 15.63
N LYS A 227 56.01 2.00 14.41
CA LYS A 227 55.84 3.41 14.00
C LYS A 227 54.78 3.42 12.90
N THR A 228 53.70 4.15 13.13
CA THR A 228 52.67 4.44 12.14
C THR A 228 53.23 5.30 11.00
N PRO A 229 52.84 4.99 9.75
CA PRO A 229 52.68 6.02 8.71
C PRO A 229 51.24 6.06 8.18
N GLN A 230 50.68 7.26 8.13
CA GLN A 230 49.71 7.63 7.10
C GLN A 230 50.33 7.37 5.73
N THR A 231 49.75 6.46 4.94
CA THR A 231 49.46 6.58 3.49
C THR A 231 48.85 5.27 3.00
N ASP A 232 47.79 5.38 2.21
CA ASP A 232 47.17 4.30 1.43
C ASP A 232 47.55 4.49 -0.04
N PRO A 233 48.10 3.46 -0.73
CA PRO A 233 47.40 2.91 -1.91
C PRO A 233 47.59 1.39 -2.15
N ALA A 234 48.18 0.64 -1.21
CA ALA A 234 48.42 -0.81 -1.33
C ALA A 234 48.27 -1.50 0.03
N SER A 235 47.14 -1.26 0.70
CA SER A 235 46.84 -2.00 1.93
C SER A 235 46.45 -3.44 1.57
N PRO A 236 47.07 -4.49 2.14
CA PRO A 236 46.62 -5.87 1.95
C PRO A 236 45.17 -6.06 2.37
N TYR A 237 44.64 -5.21 3.25
CA TYR A 237 43.22 -5.21 3.63
C TYR A 237 42.31 -4.67 2.53
N TRP A 238 42.77 -3.77 1.67
CA TRP A 238 41.98 -3.31 0.51
C TRP A 238 41.95 -4.37 -0.59
N ASP A 239 43.09 -5.02 -0.85
CA ASP A 239 43.14 -6.13 -1.82
C ASP A 239 42.32 -7.33 -1.36
N LEU A 240 42.35 -7.65 -0.05
CA LEU A 240 41.45 -8.63 0.56
C LEU A 240 39.97 -8.21 0.45
N ALA A 241 39.64 -6.95 0.74
CA ALA A 241 38.26 -6.49 0.62
C ALA A 241 37.73 -6.59 -0.82
N LYS A 242 38.57 -6.29 -1.83
CA LYS A 242 38.26 -6.48 -3.25
C LYS A 242 38.18 -7.94 -3.67
N SER A 243 39.00 -8.83 -3.09
CA SER A 243 39.01 -10.24 -3.46
C SER A 243 37.82 -11.00 -2.89
N GLU A 244 37.43 -10.70 -1.66
CA GLU A 244 36.23 -11.21 -1.00
C GLU A 244 34.95 -10.61 -1.60
N ASP A 245 34.99 -9.30 -1.88
CA ASP A 245 33.87 -8.52 -2.37
C ASP A 245 32.58 -8.64 -1.55
N THR A 246 32.71 -8.73 -0.23
CA THR A 246 31.58 -8.81 0.71
C THR A 246 31.46 -7.56 1.57
N ILE A 247 30.25 -7.27 2.04
CA ILE A 247 29.98 -6.13 2.93
C ILE A 247 30.91 -6.18 4.16
N ASP A 248 31.10 -7.36 4.74
CA ASP A 248 31.90 -7.57 5.95
C ASP A 248 33.39 -7.30 5.69
N ALA A 249 33.91 -7.73 4.54
CA ALA A 249 35.31 -7.48 4.17
C ALA A 249 35.61 -5.98 3.99
N TYR A 250 34.71 -5.23 3.34
CA TYR A 250 34.85 -3.78 3.23
C TYR A 250 34.61 -3.05 4.58
N GLN A 251 33.73 -3.56 5.45
CA GLN A 251 33.55 -3.00 6.79
C GLN A 251 34.79 -3.20 7.67
N LEU A 252 35.44 -4.35 7.58
CA LEU A 252 36.69 -4.64 8.27
C LEU A 252 37.81 -3.69 7.81
N TYR A 253 37.90 -3.42 6.50
CA TYR A 253 38.82 -2.40 5.97
C TYR A 253 38.54 -1.01 6.56
N LEU A 254 37.27 -0.58 6.61
CA LEU A 254 36.87 0.72 7.16
C LEU A 254 37.07 0.85 8.67
N GLN A 255 36.92 -0.25 9.43
CA GLN A 255 37.18 -0.25 10.87
C GLN A 255 38.66 0.00 11.18
N ARG A 256 39.55 -0.54 10.34
CA ARG A 256 41.00 -0.40 10.50
C ARG A 256 41.53 0.90 9.90
N TYR A 257 40.93 1.36 8.81
CA TYR A 257 41.32 2.56 8.05
C TYR A 257 40.12 3.48 7.78
N PRO A 258 39.56 4.12 8.82
CA PRO A 258 38.35 4.95 8.68
C PRO A 258 38.51 6.14 7.73
N ASP A 259 39.74 6.69 7.66
CA ASP A 259 40.14 7.81 6.80
C ASP A 259 41.19 7.40 5.73
N GLY A 260 41.20 6.12 5.33
CA GLY A 260 42.09 5.61 4.27
C GLY A 260 41.77 6.15 2.88
N ALA A 261 42.70 6.07 1.92
CA ALA A 261 42.48 6.56 0.56
C ALA A 261 41.38 5.78 -0.20
N ASN A 262 41.23 4.47 0.06
CA ASN A 262 40.15 3.65 -0.47
C ASN A 262 38.91 3.62 0.46
N ALA A 263 38.85 4.46 1.50
CA ALA A 263 37.68 4.50 2.39
C ALA A 263 36.40 4.97 1.68
N SER A 264 36.51 5.87 0.71
CA SER A 264 35.39 6.24 -0.15
C SER A 264 34.91 5.05 -0.99
N ASP A 265 35.85 4.31 -1.56
CA ASP A 265 35.57 3.22 -2.50
C ASP A 265 34.99 2.00 -1.77
N ALA A 266 35.51 1.70 -0.57
CA ALA A 266 34.93 0.69 0.32
C ALA A 266 33.50 1.05 0.73
N LYS A 267 33.23 2.31 1.11
CA LYS A 267 31.86 2.78 1.42
C LYS A 267 30.95 2.68 0.19
N ALA A 268 31.44 3.06 -0.99
CA ALA A 268 30.72 2.97 -2.24
C ALA A 268 30.42 1.50 -2.62
N ARG A 269 31.37 0.60 -2.40
CA ARG A 269 31.20 -0.82 -2.71
C ARG A 269 30.24 -1.52 -1.74
N ILE A 270 30.30 -1.21 -0.44
CA ILE A 270 29.28 -1.64 0.53
C ILE A 270 27.89 -1.17 0.10
N ALA A 271 27.76 0.09 -0.34
CA ALA A 271 26.49 0.61 -0.82
C ALA A 271 26.02 -0.15 -2.08
N ALA A 272 26.92 -0.45 -3.02
CA ALA A 272 26.61 -1.21 -4.23
C ALA A 272 26.20 -2.66 -3.92
N LEU A 273 26.90 -3.35 -3.02
CA LEU A 273 26.58 -4.72 -2.60
C LEU A 273 25.26 -4.80 -1.83
N LYS A 274 24.95 -3.80 -1.00
CA LYS A 274 23.63 -3.69 -0.34
C LYS A 274 22.51 -3.42 -1.35
N ALA A 275 22.80 -2.65 -2.40
CA ALA A 275 21.84 -2.35 -3.45
C ALA A 275 21.70 -3.47 -4.50
N ALA A 276 22.64 -4.41 -4.59
CA ALA A 276 22.64 -5.44 -5.64
C ALA A 276 21.40 -6.36 -5.59
N PRO A 277 20.96 -6.89 -4.42
CA PRO A 277 19.71 -7.65 -4.34
C PRO A 277 18.49 -6.83 -4.75
N GLU A 278 18.43 -5.55 -4.34
CA GLU A 278 17.35 -4.64 -4.72
C GLU A 278 17.35 -4.37 -6.24
N GLN A 279 18.52 -4.17 -6.85
CA GLN A 279 18.68 -3.96 -8.28
C GLN A 279 18.28 -5.21 -9.08
N GLN A 280 18.63 -6.40 -8.61
CA GLN A 280 18.23 -7.67 -9.22
C GLN A 280 16.72 -7.90 -9.09
N ALA A 281 16.14 -7.61 -7.92
CA ALA A 281 14.70 -7.69 -7.69
C ALA A 281 13.94 -6.67 -8.55
N LYS A 282 14.46 -5.45 -8.66
CA LYS A 282 13.93 -4.42 -9.57
C LYS A 282 13.98 -4.87 -11.03
N ALA A 283 15.12 -5.39 -11.49
CA ALA A 283 15.24 -5.90 -12.86
C ALA A 283 14.26 -7.06 -13.12
N THR A 284 14.03 -7.91 -12.12
CA THR A 284 13.04 -8.99 -12.18
C THR A 284 11.62 -8.43 -12.32
N GLU A 285 11.23 -7.42 -11.52
CA GLU A 285 9.92 -6.76 -11.62
C GLU A 285 9.77 -6.01 -12.96
N ASP A 286 10.82 -5.31 -13.41
CA ASP A 286 10.83 -4.60 -14.69
C ASP A 286 10.62 -5.59 -15.86
N GLY A 287 11.19 -6.80 -15.75
CA GLY A 287 10.97 -7.91 -16.70
C GLY A 287 9.53 -8.44 -16.75
N LEU A 288 8.70 -8.16 -15.74
CA LEU A 288 7.27 -8.50 -15.76
C LEU A 288 6.46 -7.59 -16.68
N ASN A 289 7.03 -6.45 -17.11
CA ASN A 289 6.39 -5.48 -18.01
C ASN A 289 4.98 -5.06 -17.56
N LEU A 290 4.82 -4.81 -16.25
CA LEU A 290 3.52 -4.50 -15.66
C LEU A 290 2.91 -3.22 -16.22
N SER A 291 1.71 -3.35 -16.78
CA SER A 291 0.90 -2.23 -17.24
C SER A 291 0.47 -1.34 -16.08
N ARG A 292 0.08 -0.10 -16.38
CA ARG A 292 -0.44 0.82 -15.35
C ARG A 292 -1.67 0.24 -14.63
N ASP A 293 -2.52 -0.50 -15.33
CA ASP A 293 -3.73 -1.09 -14.75
C ASP A 293 -3.38 -2.28 -13.85
N GLN A 294 -2.42 -3.12 -14.24
CA GLN A 294 -1.89 -4.19 -13.38
C GLN A 294 -1.24 -3.61 -12.11
N ARG A 295 -0.53 -2.48 -12.22
CA ARG A 295 0.05 -1.79 -11.06
C ARG A 295 -1.04 -1.25 -10.12
N ARG A 296 -2.14 -0.72 -10.66
CA ARG A 296 -3.30 -0.30 -9.86
C ARG A 296 -3.95 -1.48 -9.15
N GLU A 297 -4.12 -2.59 -9.84
CA GLU A 297 -4.68 -3.82 -9.28
C GLU A 297 -3.82 -4.32 -8.10
N ILE A 298 -2.49 -4.32 -8.25
CA ILE A 298 -1.55 -4.64 -7.16
C ILE A 298 -1.73 -3.70 -5.97
N GLN A 299 -1.79 -2.38 -6.19
CA GLN A 299 -2.02 -1.39 -5.11
C GLN A 299 -3.39 -1.59 -4.43
N GLN A 300 -4.42 -1.94 -5.19
CA GLN A 300 -5.75 -2.24 -4.67
C GLN A 300 -5.74 -3.52 -3.82
N ASN A 301 -5.10 -4.59 -4.29
CA ASN A 301 -4.93 -5.83 -3.55
C ASN A 301 -4.17 -5.61 -2.24
N LEU A 302 -3.08 -4.83 -2.27
CA LEU A 302 -2.34 -4.45 -1.06
C LEU A 302 -3.24 -3.68 -0.07
N THR A 303 -4.07 -2.76 -0.56
CA THR A 303 -5.00 -1.99 0.28
C THR A 303 -6.05 -2.90 0.94
N VAL A 304 -6.65 -3.81 0.17
CA VAL A 304 -7.63 -4.80 0.66
C VAL A 304 -7.02 -5.74 1.70
N LEU A 305 -5.73 -6.05 1.55
CA LEU A 305 -4.94 -6.85 2.49
C LEU A 305 -4.35 -6.02 3.66
N GLU A 306 -4.75 -4.75 3.81
CA GLU A 306 -4.33 -3.84 4.88
C GLU A 306 -2.85 -3.40 4.84
N TYR A 307 -2.18 -3.57 3.68
CA TYR A 307 -0.86 -3.02 3.40
C TYR A 307 -0.97 -1.69 2.65
N ASP A 308 -1.07 -0.59 3.38
CA ASP A 308 -1.28 0.75 2.78
C ASP A 308 -0.16 1.19 1.81
N PRO A 309 -0.43 1.31 0.49
CA PRO A 309 0.53 1.76 -0.52
C PRO A 309 0.63 3.29 -0.64
N LYS A 310 -0.12 4.06 0.16
CA LYS A 310 -0.26 5.53 0.12
C LYS A 310 -0.92 6.05 -1.16
N GLY A 311 -1.79 5.25 -1.77
CA GLY A 311 -2.58 5.60 -2.94
C GLY A 311 -2.66 4.50 -3.99
N VAL A 312 -3.70 4.56 -4.83
CA VAL A 312 -3.91 3.65 -5.98
C VAL A 312 -3.91 4.48 -7.27
N ASP A 313 -2.73 4.72 -7.82
CA ASP A 313 -2.48 5.62 -8.95
C ASP A 313 -1.82 4.93 -10.16
N GLY A 314 -1.39 3.67 -9.98
CA GLY A 314 -0.65 2.85 -10.95
C GLY A 314 0.84 3.17 -10.99
N ILE A 315 1.35 3.95 -10.04
CA ILE A 315 2.75 4.36 -9.97
C ILE A 315 3.35 3.79 -8.68
N PHE A 316 4.37 2.95 -8.81
CA PHE A 316 5.05 2.38 -7.64
C PHE A 316 6.10 3.36 -7.09
N GLY A 317 5.63 4.26 -6.22
CA GLY A 317 6.47 5.14 -5.41
C GLY A 317 6.90 4.49 -4.08
N ALA A 318 7.54 5.29 -3.21
CA ALA A 318 8.05 4.82 -1.91
C ALA A 318 6.98 4.17 -1.02
N GLY A 319 5.74 4.66 -1.07
CA GLY A 319 4.60 4.08 -0.34
C GLY A 319 4.28 2.65 -0.80
N SER A 320 4.18 2.43 -2.11
CA SER A 320 3.92 1.10 -2.69
C SER A 320 5.08 0.13 -2.43
N ARG A 321 6.33 0.58 -2.56
CA ARG A 321 7.52 -0.24 -2.23
C ARG A 321 7.49 -0.70 -0.77
N SER A 322 7.18 0.21 0.13
CA SER A 322 7.05 -0.10 1.56
C SER A 322 5.91 -1.09 1.84
N ALA A 323 4.78 -0.96 1.14
CA ALA A 323 3.66 -1.90 1.26
C ALA A 323 4.01 -3.30 0.75
N ILE A 324 4.65 -3.39 -0.41
CA ILE A 324 5.12 -4.65 -1.00
C ILE A 324 6.11 -5.34 -0.06
N SER A 325 7.10 -4.61 0.47
CA SER A 325 8.09 -5.14 1.42
C SER A 325 7.42 -5.69 2.70
N ARG A 326 6.44 -4.98 3.27
CA ARG A 326 5.67 -5.47 4.42
C ARG A 326 4.88 -6.74 4.10
N TRP A 327 4.23 -6.77 2.94
CA TRP A 327 3.49 -7.96 2.48
C TRP A 327 4.42 -9.15 2.23
N GLN A 328 5.60 -8.91 1.63
CA GLN A 328 6.64 -9.93 1.42
C GLN A 328 7.09 -10.53 2.75
N ARG A 329 7.43 -9.68 3.72
CA ARG A 329 7.84 -10.12 5.06
C ARG A 329 6.76 -10.96 5.76
N ALA A 330 5.50 -10.55 5.68
CA ALA A 330 4.38 -11.31 6.24
C ALA A 330 4.16 -12.67 5.55
N ASN A 331 4.62 -12.81 4.31
CA ASN A 331 4.55 -14.05 3.54
C ASN A 331 5.87 -14.84 3.53
N THR A 332 6.85 -14.46 4.36
CA THR A 332 8.18 -15.12 4.49
C THR A 332 9.01 -15.06 3.20
N PHE A 333 8.83 -14.00 2.41
CA PHE A 333 9.68 -13.69 1.27
C PHE A 333 10.75 -12.65 1.64
N ASP A 334 11.80 -12.56 0.83
CA ASP A 334 12.75 -11.45 0.89
C ASP A 334 12.02 -10.12 0.66
N ASP A 335 12.18 -9.17 1.57
CA ASP A 335 11.38 -7.96 1.68
C ASP A 335 11.93 -6.80 0.83
N THR A 336 12.30 -7.13 -0.41
CA THR A 336 12.96 -6.25 -1.38
C THR A 336 12.10 -5.06 -1.82
N GLY A 337 10.78 -5.11 -1.66
CA GLY A 337 9.84 -4.11 -2.16
C GLY A 337 9.54 -4.21 -3.66
N TYR A 338 10.07 -5.24 -4.34
CA TYR A 338 9.86 -5.52 -5.76
C TYR A 338 9.28 -6.92 -5.95
N LEU A 339 8.27 -7.05 -6.81
CA LEU A 339 7.51 -8.29 -6.95
C LEU A 339 8.10 -9.22 -8.01
N THR A 340 8.13 -10.52 -7.71
CA THR A 340 8.32 -11.59 -8.69
C THR A 340 6.98 -12.08 -9.25
N ARG A 341 7.00 -12.91 -10.31
CA ARG A 341 5.76 -13.45 -10.92
C ARG A 341 4.98 -14.35 -9.96
N ASP A 342 5.67 -15.17 -9.17
CA ASP A 342 5.04 -16.05 -8.19
C ASP A 342 4.44 -15.25 -7.03
N GLN A 343 5.16 -14.22 -6.58
CA GLN A 343 4.67 -13.28 -5.58
C GLN A 343 3.43 -12.52 -6.07
N LEU A 344 3.43 -12.06 -7.31
CA LEU A 344 2.26 -11.40 -7.92
C LEU A 344 1.05 -12.33 -7.93
N THR A 345 1.23 -13.58 -8.36
CA THR A 345 0.15 -14.59 -8.39
C THR A 345 -0.43 -14.82 -6.99
N LYS A 346 0.44 -14.93 -5.97
CA LYS A 346 0.02 -15.10 -4.58
C LYS A 346 -0.69 -13.86 -4.03
N LEU A 347 -0.17 -12.66 -4.31
CA LEU A 347 -0.76 -11.39 -3.89
C LEU A 347 -2.16 -11.21 -4.48
N SER A 348 -2.33 -11.46 -5.78
CA SER A 348 -3.64 -11.38 -6.44
C SER A 348 -4.61 -12.39 -5.85
N ALA A 349 -4.22 -13.66 -5.68
CA ALA A 349 -5.10 -14.67 -5.07
C ALA A 349 -5.54 -14.31 -3.64
N GLN A 350 -4.64 -13.73 -2.83
CA GLN A 350 -4.98 -13.25 -1.49
C GLN A 350 -5.92 -12.05 -1.55
N GLY A 351 -5.65 -11.09 -2.44
CA GLY A 351 -6.47 -9.90 -2.63
C GLY A 351 -7.90 -10.23 -3.08
N GLU A 352 -8.03 -11.10 -4.08
CA GLU A 352 -9.32 -11.59 -4.58
C GLU A 352 -10.12 -12.31 -3.49
N LYS A 353 -9.47 -13.20 -2.73
CA LYS A 353 -10.11 -13.89 -1.61
C LYS A 353 -10.63 -12.91 -0.56
N ARG A 354 -9.80 -11.96 -0.14
CA ARG A 354 -10.18 -10.97 0.88
C ARG A 354 -11.27 -10.02 0.38
N ALA A 355 -11.22 -9.63 -0.89
CA ALA A 355 -12.27 -8.82 -1.52
C ALA A 355 -13.62 -9.57 -1.54
N ALA A 356 -13.61 -10.86 -1.87
CA ALA A 356 -14.81 -11.70 -1.85
C ALA A 356 -15.39 -11.87 -0.43
N GLU A 357 -14.53 -12.03 0.58
CA GLU A 357 -14.95 -12.06 1.99
C GLU A 357 -15.62 -10.74 2.41
N LEU A 358 -15.01 -9.60 2.09
CA LEU A 358 -15.55 -8.27 2.41
C LEU A 358 -16.90 -8.00 1.71
N ASP A 359 -17.04 -8.40 0.45
CA ASP A 359 -18.31 -8.30 -0.29
C ASP A 359 -19.39 -9.19 0.34
N ALA A 360 -19.05 -10.42 0.73
CA ALA A 360 -19.97 -11.32 1.42
C ALA A 360 -20.40 -10.76 2.79
N GLU A 361 -19.47 -10.21 3.57
CA GLU A 361 -19.76 -9.53 4.84
C GLU A 361 -20.65 -8.29 4.64
N ALA A 362 -20.39 -7.48 3.61
CA ALA A 362 -21.20 -6.32 3.27
C ALA A 362 -22.62 -6.73 2.88
N LYS A 363 -22.77 -7.74 2.02
CA LYS A 363 -24.08 -8.31 1.64
C LYS A 363 -24.82 -8.90 2.84
N ALA A 364 -24.13 -9.61 3.73
CA ALA A 364 -24.73 -10.15 4.94
C ALA A 364 -25.24 -9.04 5.88
N ARG A 365 -24.44 -7.98 6.08
CA ARG A 365 -24.87 -6.80 6.85
C ARG A 365 -26.05 -6.08 6.21
N GLN A 366 -26.04 -5.89 4.89
CA GLN A 366 -27.16 -5.25 4.20
C GLN A 366 -28.42 -6.10 4.30
N ALA A 367 -28.33 -7.41 4.08
CA ALA A 367 -29.47 -8.32 4.21
C ALA A 367 -30.05 -8.34 5.64
N GLU A 368 -29.22 -8.18 6.66
CA GLU A 368 -29.66 -8.01 8.04
C GLU A 368 -30.42 -6.70 8.25
N ILE A 369 -29.87 -5.57 7.77
CA ILE A 369 -30.54 -4.26 7.79
C ILE A 369 -31.89 -4.35 7.08
N ASP A 370 -31.93 -4.92 5.87
CA ASP A 370 -33.14 -5.10 5.07
C ASP A 370 -34.18 -6.00 5.75
N ARG A 371 -33.72 -7.00 6.52
CA ARG A 371 -34.61 -7.85 7.31
C ARG A 371 -35.22 -7.06 8.47
N GLN A 372 -34.41 -6.26 9.17
CA GLN A 372 -34.86 -5.41 10.28
C GLN A 372 -35.80 -4.29 9.80
N ASP A 373 -35.52 -3.71 8.63
CA ASP A 373 -36.38 -2.73 7.96
C ASP A 373 -37.74 -3.36 7.64
N ARG A 374 -37.77 -4.49 6.92
CA ARG A 374 -39.02 -5.23 6.63
C ARG A 374 -39.84 -5.56 7.86
N ALA A 375 -39.20 -6.09 8.91
CA ALA A 375 -39.90 -6.38 10.16
C ALA A 375 -40.48 -5.12 10.81
N TYR A 376 -39.77 -3.99 10.74
CA TYR A 376 -40.25 -2.73 11.28
C TYR A 376 -41.39 -2.12 10.43
N TRP A 377 -41.31 -2.26 9.11
CA TRP A 377 -42.37 -1.88 8.18
C TRP A 377 -43.67 -2.67 8.45
N GLU A 378 -43.58 -3.99 8.61
CA GLU A 378 -44.72 -4.84 8.98
C GLU A 378 -45.36 -4.39 10.30
N GLN A 379 -44.56 -3.96 11.27
CA GLN A 379 -45.06 -3.50 12.56
C GLN A 379 -45.71 -2.10 12.51
N THR A 380 -45.19 -1.18 11.70
CA THR A 380 -45.53 0.26 11.81
C THR A 380 -46.16 0.84 10.56
N GLY A 381 -45.64 0.56 9.37
CA GLY A 381 -46.03 1.24 8.13
C GLY A 381 -46.99 0.45 7.24
N GLN A 382 -47.11 -0.87 7.43
CA GLN A 382 -47.91 -1.76 6.58
C GLN A 382 -49.39 -1.35 6.53
N ALA A 383 -49.95 -0.91 7.67
CA ALA A 383 -51.33 -0.45 7.79
C ALA A 383 -51.62 0.81 6.93
N GLY A 384 -50.58 1.57 6.57
CA GLY A 384 -50.68 2.74 5.71
C GLY A 384 -51.30 3.96 6.38
N ASP A 385 -51.34 4.02 7.70
CA ASP A 385 -51.82 5.16 8.47
C ASP A 385 -50.71 6.21 8.69
N GLU A 386 -51.08 7.48 8.70
CA GLU A 386 -50.13 8.60 8.80
C GLU A 386 -49.16 8.50 10.00
N PRO A 387 -49.59 8.20 11.24
CA PRO A 387 -48.68 8.03 12.36
C PRO A 387 -47.65 6.91 12.13
N GLY A 388 -48.11 5.74 11.66
CA GLY A 388 -47.28 4.59 11.35
C GLY A 388 -46.23 4.88 10.27
N LEU A 389 -46.64 5.51 9.17
CA LEU A 389 -45.75 5.92 8.07
C LEU A 389 -44.68 6.92 8.53
N ARG A 390 -45.06 7.92 9.35
CA ARG A 390 -44.10 8.91 9.90
C ARG A 390 -43.10 8.29 10.87
N VAL A 391 -43.55 7.32 11.67
CA VAL A 391 -42.68 6.57 12.59
C VAL A 391 -41.67 5.71 11.82
N TYR A 392 -42.11 5.06 10.75
CA TYR A 392 -41.24 4.32 9.84
C TYR A 392 -40.16 5.23 9.22
N LEU A 393 -40.56 6.30 8.54
CA LEU A 393 -39.66 7.25 7.87
C LEU A 393 -38.66 7.92 8.82
N LYS A 394 -39.03 8.10 10.10
CA LYS A 394 -38.12 8.64 11.11
C LYS A 394 -36.97 7.67 11.43
N LYS A 395 -37.22 6.35 11.40
CA LYS A 395 -36.22 5.33 11.72
C LYS A 395 -35.43 4.89 10.49
N TYR A 396 -36.08 4.76 9.34
CA TYR A 396 -35.50 4.35 8.07
C TYR A 396 -35.82 5.37 6.98
N PRO A 397 -35.17 6.55 6.98
CA PRO A 397 -35.43 7.60 5.99
C PRO A 397 -35.05 7.19 4.57
N ASP A 398 -34.06 6.31 4.40
CA ASP A 398 -33.60 5.76 3.12
C ASP A 398 -33.80 4.23 3.06
N GLY A 399 -34.79 3.70 3.79
CA GLY A 399 -35.11 2.28 3.86
C GLY A 399 -35.81 1.74 2.60
N LEU A 400 -35.99 0.42 2.53
CA LEU A 400 -36.64 -0.27 1.40
C LEU A 400 -38.04 0.27 1.07
N PHE A 401 -38.78 0.76 2.07
CA PHE A 401 -40.14 1.24 1.91
C PHE A 401 -40.25 2.76 2.09
N ALA A 402 -39.13 3.50 2.12
CA ALA A 402 -39.16 4.95 2.34
C ALA A 402 -39.94 5.68 1.25
N ASP A 403 -39.65 5.40 -0.03
CA ASP A 403 -40.37 6.00 -1.16
C ASP A 403 -41.87 5.68 -1.11
N LEU A 404 -42.21 4.41 -0.85
CA LEU A 404 -43.61 3.98 -0.73
C LEU A 404 -44.32 4.65 0.45
N ALA A 405 -43.62 4.80 1.58
CA ALA A 405 -44.17 5.45 2.77
C ALA A 405 -44.42 6.94 2.54
N GLN A 406 -43.48 7.62 1.86
CA GLN A 406 -43.61 9.02 1.48
C GLN A 406 -44.76 9.22 0.49
N GLU A 407 -44.86 8.38 -0.54
CA GLU A 407 -45.97 8.44 -1.52
C GLU A 407 -47.33 8.30 -0.83
N ARG A 408 -47.46 7.33 0.09
CA ARG A 408 -48.70 7.14 0.86
C ARG A 408 -49.01 8.33 1.77
N LEU A 409 -47.99 8.91 2.42
CA LEU A 409 -48.16 10.08 3.27
C LEU A 409 -48.61 11.30 2.45
N ASP A 410 -47.99 11.53 1.30
CA ASP A 410 -48.34 12.62 0.38
C ASP A 410 -49.78 12.47 -0.13
N ALA A 411 -50.24 11.24 -0.40
CA ALA A 411 -51.61 10.96 -0.79
C ALA A 411 -52.61 11.29 0.34
N ILE A 412 -52.30 10.94 1.59
CA ILE A 412 -53.12 11.28 2.76
C ILE A 412 -53.19 12.81 2.94
N GLU A 413 -52.05 13.49 2.84
CA GLU A 413 -51.98 14.95 2.95
C GLU A 413 -52.69 15.64 1.79
N ALA A 414 -52.61 15.11 0.57
CA ALA A 414 -53.35 15.61 -0.59
C ALA A 414 -54.86 15.43 -0.43
N ALA A 415 -55.32 14.27 0.05
CA ALA A 415 -56.73 14.03 0.34
C ALA A 415 -57.25 15.00 1.42
N ARG A 416 -56.51 15.15 2.53
CA ARG A 416 -56.84 16.12 3.59
C ARG A 416 -56.92 17.55 3.05
N ARG A 417 -55.99 17.95 2.17
CA ARG A 417 -56.03 19.27 1.52
C ARG A 417 -57.24 19.42 0.61
N ALA A 418 -57.58 18.40 -0.18
CA ALA A 418 -58.76 18.41 -1.04
C ALA A 418 -60.06 18.51 -0.23
N ASP A 419 -60.17 17.76 0.87
CA ASP A 419 -61.31 17.82 1.79
C ASP A 419 -61.42 19.19 2.46
N ALA A 420 -60.29 19.73 2.92
CA ALA A 420 -60.23 21.06 3.50
C ALA A 420 -60.67 22.14 2.50
N GLN A 421 -60.21 22.06 1.24
CA GLN A 421 -60.59 22.95 0.15
C GLN A 421 -62.07 22.80 -0.26
N SER A 422 -62.61 21.59 -0.23
CA SER A 422 -64.02 21.32 -0.51
C SER A 422 -64.93 21.90 0.57
N ALA A 423 -64.58 21.67 1.85
CA ALA A 423 -65.28 22.24 2.98
C ALA A 423 -65.20 23.79 2.99
N ASP A 424 -64.02 24.33 2.68
CA ASP A 424 -63.80 25.77 2.53
C ASP A 424 -64.62 26.37 1.38
N ARG A 425 -64.70 25.66 0.24
CA ARG A 425 -65.60 26.03 -0.87
C ARG A 425 -67.07 26.05 -0.45
N GLY A 426 -67.52 25.09 0.37
CA GLY A 426 -68.89 25.10 0.92
C GLY A 426 -69.17 26.32 1.79
N ASP A 427 -68.24 26.64 2.72
CA ASP A 427 -68.33 27.81 3.60
C ASP A 427 -68.31 29.13 2.78
N TRP A 428 -67.49 29.18 1.74
CA TRP A 428 -67.41 30.30 0.79
C TRP A 428 -68.69 30.46 -0.05
N ASP A 429 -69.23 29.36 -0.59
CA ASP A 429 -70.46 29.37 -1.38
C ASP A 429 -71.66 29.82 -0.53
N ALA A 430 -71.68 29.43 0.75
CA ALA A 430 -72.66 29.90 1.72
C ALA A 430 -72.54 31.42 1.98
N ALA A 431 -71.32 31.92 2.20
CA ALA A 431 -71.06 33.34 2.38
C ALA A 431 -71.48 34.16 1.14
N ARG A 432 -71.17 33.66 -0.07
CA ARG A 432 -71.61 34.24 -1.34
C ARG A 432 -73.12 34.27 -1.54
N LYS A 433 -73.83 33.24 -1.07
CA LYS A 433 -75.29 33.17 -1.19
C LYS A 433 -75.98 34.21 -0.30
N THR A 434 -75.42 34.51 0.87
CA THR A 434 -75.93 35.53 1.78
C THR A 434 -75.52 36.95 1.38
N ASP A 435 -74.30 37.13 0.83
CA ASP A 435 -73.75 38.39 0.29
C ASP A 435 -73.81 39.58 1.25
N THR A 436 -73.42 39.36 2.52
CA THR A 436 -73.32 40.41 3.54
C THR A 436 -71.91 40.50 4.12
N VAL A 437 -71.53 41.69 4.60
CA VAL A 437 -70.24 41.92 5.26
C VAL A 437 -70.02 40.94 6.43
N GLU A 438 -71.06 40.64 7.18
CA GLU A 438 -71.00 39.70 8.32
C GLU A 438 -70.77 38.26 7.86
N ALA A 439 -71.44 37.81 6.80
CA ALA A 439 -71.24 36.46 6.26
C ALA A 439 -69.79 36.23 5.80
N TYR A 440 -69.19 37.21 5.11
CA TYR A 440 -67.79 37.12 4.68
C TYR A 440 -66.79 37.22 5.84
N ARG A 441 -67.07 38.01 6.88
CA ARG A 441 -66.23 38.05 8.09
C ARG A 441 -66.28 36.74 8.87
N ASN A 442 -67.46 36.13 8.98
CA ASN A 442 -67.62 34.84 9.62
C ASN A 442 -66.84 33.76 8.86
N TYR A 443 -66.90 33.78 7.52
CA TYR A 443 -66.06 32.93 6.65
C TYR A 443 -64.56 33.14 6.92
N LEU A 444 -64.08 34.40 6.94
CA LEU A 444 -62.67 34.71 7.23
C LEU A 444 -62.22 34.25 8.62
N SER A 445 -63.12 34.28 9.61
CA SER A 445 -62.83 33.84 10.99
C SER A 445 -62.97 32.34 11.24
N SER A 446 -63.52 31.60 10.27
CA SER A 446 -63.79 30.16 10.43
C SER A 446 -62.51 29.33 10.51
N ARG A 447 -61.39 29.83 9.97
CA ARG A 447 -60.12 29.10 9.77
C ARG A 447 -58.93 30.07 9.80
N ASP A 448 -57.75 29.56 10.16
CA ASP A 448 -56.52 30.36 10.20
C ASP A 448 -56.06 30.88 8.82
N LYS A 449 -56.37 30.15 7.73
CA LYS A 449 -56.05 30.53 6.33
C LYS A 449 -57.11 30.01 5.35
N PRO A 450 -58.22 30.75 5.14
CA PRO A 450 -59.23 30.40 4.14
C PRO A 450 -58.68 30.58 2.71
N ALA A 451 -59.04 29.68 1.80
CA ALA A 451 -58.60 29.67 0.41
C ALA A 451 -59.13 30.86 -0.41
N PHE A 452 -60.28 31.42 -0.04
CA PHE A 452 -60.92 32.57 -0.70
C PHE A 452 -60.79 33.87 0.12
N GLN A 453 -59.72 34.00 0.91
CA GLN A 453 -59.49 35.16 1.77
C GLN A 453 -59.51 36.47 0.98
N ALA A 454 -58.76 36.54 -0.13
CA ALA A 454 -58.64 37.76 -0.92
C ALA A 454 -59.97 38.19 -1.55
N GLU A 455 -60.75 37.22 -2.02
CA GLU A 455 -62.07 37.43 -2.61
C GLU A 455 -63.10 37.88 -1.56
N ALA A 456 -63.05 37.33 -0.35
CA ALA A 456 -63.89 37.73 0.77
C ALA A 456 -63.57 39.16 1.23
N GLU A 457 -62.29 39.50 1.39
CA GLU A 457 -61.84 40.85 1.77
C GLU A 457 -62.23 41.91 0.73
N ALA A 458 -62.04 41.61 -0.55
CA ALA A 458 -62.45 42.50 -1.65
C ALA A 458 -63.96 42.74 -1.65
N ARG A 459 -64.76 41.69 -1.43
CA ARG A 459 -66.22 41.81 -1.38
C ARG A 459 -66.71 42.57 -0.16
N ILE A 460 -66.07 42.39 1.00
CA ILE A 460 -66.33 43.19 2.20
C ILE A 460 -66.10 44.67 1.91
N ALA A 461 -64.97 45.03 1.31
CA ALA A 461 -64.67 46.43 0.99
C ALA A 461 -65.71 47.05 0.05
N GLU A 462 -66.13 46.31 -0.98
CA GLU A 462 -67.18 46.77 -1.91
C GLU A 462 -68.53 46.98 -1.23
N LEU A 463 -68.97 46.00 -0.41
CA LEU A 463 -70.23 46.08 0.31
C LEU A 463 -70.21 47.19 1.38
N GLN A 464 -69.08 47.40 2.05
CA GLN A 464 -68.90 48.50 2.99
C GLN A 464 -68.96 49.84 2.29
N GLN A 465 -68.27 50.01 1.16
CA GLN A 465 -68.33 51.24 0.38
C GLN A 465 -69.76 51.51 -0.09
N ARG A 466 -70.46 50.51 -0.63
CA ARG A 466 -71.84 50.63 -1.08
C ARG A 466 -72.79 51.01 0.06
N ASN A 467 -72.60 50.42 1.24
CA ASN A 467 -73.39 50.75 2.43
C ASN A 467 -73.09 52.17 2.94
N GLN A 468 -71.82 52.60 2.89
CA GLN A 468 -71.42 53.97 3.24
C GLN A 468 -71.97 55.00 2.25
N ASP A 469 -71.85 54.77 0.95
CA ASP A 469 -72.41 55.63 -0.10
C ASP A 469 -73.93 55.75 0.05
N SER A 470 -74.61 54.64 0.32
CA SER A 470 -76.06 54.63 0.57
C SER A 470 -76.45 55.41 1.83
N ALA A 471 -75.67 55.29 2.91
CA ALA A 471 -75.90 56.04 4.14
C ALA A 471 -75.61 57.55 3.96
N GLN A 472 -74.55 57.89 3.24
CA GLN A 472 -74.20 59.27 2.89
C GLN A 472 -75.26 59.91 1.99
N ASP A 473 -75.76 59.19 0.99
CA ASP A 473 -76.84 59.64 0.12
C ASP A 473 -78.14 59.85 0.90
N ALA A 474 -78.48 58.94 1.83
CA ALA A 474 -79.66 59.10 2.68
C ALA A 474 -79.56 60.34 3.59
N GLN A 475 -78.38 60.57 4.18
CA GLN A 475 -78.14 61.74 5.03
C GLN A 475 -78.10 63.05 4.22
N ALA A 476 -77.49 63.04 3.04
CA ALA A 476 -77.44 64.18 2.14
C ALA A 476 -78.82 64.52 1.59
N LYS A 477 -79.64 63.51 1.29
CA LYS A 477 -81.05 63.68 0.94
C LYS A 477 -81.84 64.34 2.06
N ALA A 478 -81.72 63.84 3.29
CA ALA A 478 -82.40 64.43 4.45
C ALA A 478 -81.98 65.89 4.68
N THR A 479 -80.69 66.20 4.44
CA THR A 479 -80.17 67.57 4.53
C THR A 479 -80.77 68.48 3.46
N GLU A 480 -80.86 68.03 2.20
CA GLU A 480 -81.49 68.81 1.13
C GLU A 480 -82.99 69.03 1.37
N ASP A 481 -83.69 68.00 1.83
CA ASP A 481 -85.12 68.08 2.15
C ASP A 481 -85.37 69.10 3.28
N ALA A 482 -84.47 69.20 4.26
CA ALA A 482 -84.54 70.18 5.35
C ALA A 482 -84.32 71.64 4.91
N LEU A 483 -83.69 71.90 3.75
CA LEU A 483 -83.50 73.26 3.22
C LEU A 483 -84.81 73.90 2.74
N GLY A 484 -85.87 73.12 2.52
CA GLY A 484 -87.19 73.64 2.15
C GLY A 484 -87.19 74.51 0.89
N LEU A 485 -86.31 74.21 -0.08
CA LEU A 485 -86.08 75.09 -1.23
C LEU A 485 -87.37 75.29 -2.07
N PRO A 486 -87.82 76.55 -2.27
CA PRO A 486 -88.98 76.83 -3.09
C PRO A 486 -88.71 76.47 -4.56
N ASN A 487 -89.77 76.15 -5.31
CA ASN A 487 -89.65 75.68 -6.70
C ASN A 487 -88.86 76.65 -7.61
N VAL A 488 -88.98 77.96 -7.35
CA VAL A 488 -88.22 79.01 -8.06
C VAL A 488 -86.71 78.87 -7.84
N ALA A 489 -86.28 78.57 -6.61
CA ALA A 489 -84.87 78.36 -6.28
C ALA A 489 -84.32 77.08 -6.92
N ARG A 490 -85.12 76.00 -6.96
CA ARG A 490 -84.75 74.74 -7.62
C ARG A 490 -84.55 74.92 -9.14
N ARG A 491 -85.44 75.64 -9.82
CA ARG A 491 -85.28 76.00 -11.24
C ARG A 491 -84.02 76.82 -11.50
N LEU A 492 -83.72 77.77 -10.62
CA LEU A 492 -82.53 78.61 -10.76
C LEU A 492 -81.23 77.80 -10.63
N VAL A 493 -81.21 76.82 -9.72
CA VAL A 493 -80.10 75.86 -9.60
C VAL A 493 -79.93 75.03 -10.88
N GLU A 494 -81.01 74.45 -11.42
CA GLU A 494 -80.98 73.70 -12.69
C GLU A 494 -80.51 74.58 -13.86
N GLN A 495 -81.03 75.81 -13.97
CA GLN A 495 -80.61 76.76 -15.01
C GLN A 495 -79.11 77.04 -14.91
N ARG A 496 -78.59 77.21 -13.69
CA ARG A 496 -77.17 77.47 -13.48
C ARG A 496 -76.29 76.27 -13.83
N LEU A 497 -76.67 75.06 -13.42
CA LEU A 497 -75.99 73.82 -13.80
C LEU A 497 -75.98 73.63 -15.33
N SER A 498 -77.06 74.03 -16.01
CA SER A 498 -77.15 74.00 -17.47
C SER A 498 -76.19 75.00 -18.14
N GLN A 499 -76.11 76.23 -17.63
CA GLN A 499 -75.16 77.25 -18.10
C GLN A 499 -73.69 76.83 -17.92
N MET A 500 -73.38 76.05 -16.88
CA MET A 500 -72.06 75.46 -16.66
C MET A 500 -71.78 74.24 -17.54
N GLY A 501 -72.69 73.88 -18.45
CA GLY A 501 -72.54 72.73 -19.34
C GLY A 501 -72.72 71.36 -18.66
N LEU A 502 -73.20 71.31 -17.42
CA LEU A 502 -73.29 70.07 -16.62
C LEU A 502 -74.54 69.21 -16.93
N LYS A 503 -75.40 69.68 -17.84
CA LYS A 503 -76.56 68.97 -18.42
C LYS A 503 -77.52 68.38 -17.36
N PRO A 504 -78.20 69.23 -16.56
CA PRO A 504 -79.15 68.80 -15.53
C PRO A 504 -80.49 68.27 -16.08
N GLY A 505 -80.73 68.35 -17.39
CA GLY A 505 -82.01 67.97 -18.01
C GLY A 505 -82.92 69.17 -18.26
N LYS A 506 -84.24 68.96 -18.21
CA LYS A 506 -85.25 70.01 -18.36
C LYS A 506 -85.26 70.89 -17.10
N VAL A 507 -85.25 72.20 -17.29
CA VAL A 507 -85.28 73.18 -16.18
C VAL A 507 -86.73 73.44 -15.79
N ASP A 508 -87.27 72.65 -14.85
CA ASP A 508 -88.66 72.76 -14.40
C ASP A 508 -88.84 72.77 -12.87
N GLY A 509 -87.74 72.61 -12.12
CA GLY A 509 -87.67 72.64 -10.67
C GLY A 509 -87.83 71.27 -10.00
N THR A 510 -87.95 70.20 -10.79
CA THR A 510 -88.02 68.83 -10.31
C THR A 510 -86.67 68.14 -10.48
N PHE A 511 -85.95 67.91 -9.37
CA PHE A 511 -84.64 67.26 -9.43
C PHE A 511 -84.75 65.78 -9.81
N THR A 512 -84.59 65.49 -11.10
CA THR A 512 -84.58 64.13 -11.67
C THR A 512 -83.21 63.45 -11.48
N PRO A 513 -83.05 62.14 -11.78
CA PRO A 513 -81.75 61.48 -11.78
C PRO A 513 -80.69 62.20 -12.64
N GLU A 514 -81.10 62.84 -13.74
CA GLU A 514 -80.24 63.68 -14.59
C GLU A 514 -79.72 64.89 -13.81
N THR A 515 -80.60 65.57 -13.08
CA THR A 515 -80.25 66.71 -12.22
C THR A 515 -79.34 66.27 -11.07
N ARG A 516 -79.61 65.12 -10.44
CA ARG A 516 -78.74 64.53 -9.39
C ARG A 516 -77.33 64.28 -9.90
N ARG A 517 -77.20 63.71 -11.11
CA ARG A 517 -75.89 63.51 -11.75
C ARG A 517 -75.20 64.84 -12.05
N ALA A 518 -75.92 65.85 -12.49
CA ALA A 518 -75.36 67.19 -12.73
C ALA A 518 -74.87 67.86 -11.43
N ILE A 519 -75.63 67.72 -10.34
CA ILE A 519 -75.23 68.19 -9.01
C ILE A 519 -73.97 67.45 -8.52
N ARG A 520 -73.88 66.12 -8.71
CA ARG A 520 -72.66 65.36 -8.39
C ARG A 520 -71.45 65.88 -9.15
N ARG A 521 -71.60 66.09 -10.47
CA ARG A 521 -70.51 66.64 -11.30
C ARG A 521 -70.06 68.02 -10.82
N TYR A 522 -71.01 68.87 -10.43
CA TYR A 522 -70.70 70.18 -9.84
C TYR A 522 -69.93 70.05 -8.52
N GLN A 523 -70.40 69.18 -7.62
CA GLN A 523 -69.75 68.91 -6.33
C GLN A 523 -68.33 68.35 -6.51
N THR A 524 -68.15 67.37 -7.41
CA THR A 524 -66.83 66.84 -7.76
C THR A 524 -65.90 67.91 -8.30
N ALA A 525 -66.38 68.76 -9.24
CA ALA A 525 -65.58 69.84 -9.81
C ALA A 525 -65.20 70.91 -8.77
N GLY A 526 -66.03 71.11 -7.75
CA GLY A 526 -65.77 72.03 -6.64
C GLY A 526 -65.00 71.44 -5.45
N GLY A 527 -64.59 70.16 -5.51
CA GLY A 527 -63.91 69.49 -4.38
C GLY A 527 -64.82 69.23 -3.16
N ILE A 528 -66.13 69.22 -3.35
CA ILE A 528 -67.16 68.99 -2.32
C ILE A 528 -67.64 67.53 -2.43
N PRO A 529 -68.02 66.84 -1.33
CA PRO A 529 -68.55 65.48 -1.40
C PRO A 529 -69.68 65.34 -2.43
N ALA A 530 -69.49 64.44 -3.41
CA ALA A 530 -70.35 64.31 -4.59
C ALA A 530 -71.57 63.41 -4.34
N THR A 531 -72.41 63.81 -3.38
CA THR A 531 -73.63 63.08 -2.98
C THR A 531 -74.78 63.25 -3.98
N GLY A 532 -74.80 64.35 -4.75
CA GLY A 532 -75.87 64.68 -5.70
C GLY A 532 -77.07 65.37 -5.07
N TYR A 533 -76.95 65.72 -3.79
CA TYR A 533 -77.93 66.47 -3.01
C TYR A 533 -77.33 67.80 -2.57
N LEU A 534 -78.14 68.86 -2.58
CA LEU A 534 -77.69 70.21 -2.27
C LEU A 534 -77.60 70.45 -0.76
N THR A 535 -76.54 71.14 -0.35
CA THR A 535 -76.40 71.77 0.97
C THR A 535 -76.60 73.29 0.87
N GLN A 536 -76.87 73.96 2.00
CA GLN A 536 -77.02 75.43 2.03
C GLN A 536 -75.81 76.14 1.41
N ALA A 537 -74.60 75.65 1.68
CA ALA A 537 -73.37 76.18 1.09
C ALA A 537 -73.34 76.01 -0.43
N THR A 538 -73.67 74.83 -0.96
CA THR A 538 -73.69 74.60 -2.42
C THR A 538 -74.77 75.41 -3.14
N VAL A 539 -75.94 75.61 -2.51
CA VAL A 539 -76.99 76.49 -3.05
C VAL A 539 -76.47 77.93 -3.08
N ALA A 540 -75.91 78.42 -1.97
CA ALA A 540 -75.36 79.76 -1.89
C ALA A 540 -74.25 79.96 -2.93
N GLN A 541 -73.36 79.00 -3.15
CA GLN A 541 -72.28 79.10 -4.13
C GLN A 541 -72.78 79.08 -5.59
N LEU A 542 -73.77 78.24 -5.89
CA LEU A 542 -74.42 78.23 -7.21
C LEU A 542 -75.15 79.55 -7.51
N LEU A 543 -75.71 80.19 -6.47
CA LEU A 543 -76.47 81.43 -6.60
C LEU A 543 -75.61 82.71 -6.49
N ALA A 544 -74.50 82.68 -5.74
CA ALA A 544 -73.62 83.83 -5.48
C ALA A 544 -72.46 83.94 -6.48
N GLY A 545 -72.08 82.86 -7.16
CA GLY A 545 -71.01 82.83 -8.16
C GLY A 545 -71.39 83.53 -9.47
N ALA A 546 -71.54 84.86 -9.41
CA ALA A 546 -71.66 85.78 -10.52
C ALA A 546 -71.00 87.13 -10.16
N ILE A 547 -69.68 87.14 -9.98
CA ILE A 547 -68.77 88.24 -10.32
C ILE A 547 -67.38 87.59 -10.53
N GLY A 548 -66.85 87.64 -11.76
CA GLY A 548 -65.46 87.30 -12.09
C GLY A 548 -65.22 85.87 -12.63
N LEU A 549 -65.39 85.68 -13.94
CA LEU A 549 -64.66 84.66 -14.71
C LEU A 549 -63.49 85.34 -15.39
N GLN A 550 -62.28 84.81 -15.23
CA GLN A 550 -61.26 84.84 -16.28
C GLN A 550 -60.91 83.41 -16.64
#